data_AF-A0A0E9WAU8-F1
#
_entry.id   AF-A0A0E9WAU8-F1
#
_cell.length_a   1.000
_cell.length_b   1.000
_cell.length_c   1.000
_cell.angle_alpha   90.00
_cell.angle_beta   90.00
_cell.angle_gamma   90.00
#
_symmetry.space_group_name_H-M   'P 1'
#
loop_
_entity.id
_entity.type
_entity.pdbx_description
1 polymer ?
#
loop_
_entity_poly.entity_id
_entity_poly.type
_entity_poly.pdbx_seq_one_letter_code
_entity_poly.pdbx_strand_id
1 'polypeptide(L)' 'MKTLRNALLCLTVLQLCPSFSYSSDGPVVSCCQKTSNTMLERAKIKSYYKQKKGLCPVDAVIFVTVKGKKTLL' A
#
# COMPACT_ATOMS: atom_id res chain seq x y z
N MET A 1 29.46 -34.49 -29.52
CA MET A 1 27.99 -34.46 -29.39
C MET A 1 27.45 -34.73 -27.98
N LYS A 2 28.04 -35.64 -27.20
CA LYS A 2 27.60 -35.95 -25.80
C LYS A 2 27.72 -34.75 -24.85
N THR A 3 28.80 -33.97 -24.98
CA THR A 3 29.06 -32.74 -24.22
C THR A 3 28.03 -31.64 -24.50
N LEU A 4 27.62 -31.48 -25.76
CA LEU A 4 26.59 -30.51 -26.15
C LEU A 4 25.20 -30.90 -25.59
N ARG A 5 24.87 -32.20 -25.59
CA ARG A 5 23.61 -32.71 -25.03
C ARG A 5 23.52 -32.49 -23.51
N ASN A 6 24.62 -32.74 -22.78
CA ASN A 6 24.65 -32.51 -21.33
C ASN A 6 24.59 -31.02 -20.98
N ALA A 7 25.25 -30.15 -21.76
CA ALA A 7 25.14 -28.71 -21.59
C ALA A 7 23.71 -28.22 -21.83
N LEU A 8 23.05 -28.74 -22.88
CA LEU A 8 21.66 -28.40 -23.20
C LEU A 8 20.69 -28.87 -22.10
N LEU A 9 20.90 -30.07 -21.55
CA LEU A 9 20.11 -30.58 -20.43
C LEU A 9 20.25 -29.69 -19.18
N CYS A 10 21.45 -29.26 -18.82
CA CYS A 10 21.65 -28.36 -17.68
C CYS A 10 20.94 -27.00 -17.86
N LEU A 11 20.96 -26.42 -19.06
CA LEU A 11 20.26 -25.17 -19.37
C LEU A 11 18.74 -25.30 -19.22
N THR A 12 18.16 -26.45 -19.58
CA THR A 12 16.72 -26.68 -19.44
C THR A 12 16.27 -26.83 -17.97
N VAL A 13 17.12 -27.37 -17.09
CA VAL A 13 16.80 -27.53 -15.66
C VAL A 13 16.75 -26.19 -14.93
N LEU A 14 17.58 -25.21 -15.33
CA LEU A 14 17.63 -23.89 -14.69
C LEU A 14 16.38 -23.03 -14.97
N GLN A 15 15.66 -23.30 -16.06
CA GLN A 15 14.44 -22.58 -16.45
C GLN A 15 13.18 -23.09 -15.72
N LEU A 16 13.28 -24.25 -15.04
CA LEU A 16 12.17 -24.86 -14.31
C LEU A 16 12.11 -24.43 -12.84
N CYS A 17 13.05 -23.60 -12.38
CA CYS A 17 12.97 -23.02 -11.04
C CYS A 17 11.84 -21.98 -11.04
N PRO A 18 10.76 -22.18 -10.25
CA PRO A 18 9.76 -21.14 -10.08
C PRO A 18 10.45 -19.93 -9.47
N SER A 19 10.48 -18.82 -10.20
CA SER A 19 10.87 -17.54 -9.65
C SER A 19 9.89 -17.24 -8.52
N PHE A 20 10.36 -17.36 -7.28
CA PHE A 20 9.64 -16.86 -6.12
C PHE A 20 9.58 -15.34 -6.28
N SER A 21 8.51 -14.85 -6.92
CA SER A 21 8.17 -13.44 -6.90
C SER A 21 7.86 -13.09 -5.45
N TYR A 22 8.85 -12.53 -4.76
CA TYR A 22 8.62 -11.89 -3.47
C TYR A 22 7.75 -10.67 -3.72
N SER A 23 6.43 -10.81 -3.54
CA SER A 23 5.55 -9.66 -3.39
C SER A 23 5.98 -8.95 -2.11
N SER A 24 6.70 -7.84 -2.25
CA SER A 24 6.99 -6.96 -1.13
C SER A 24 5.72 -6.20 -0.75
N ASP A 25 4.76 -6.89 -0.14
CA ASP A 25 3.65 -6.25 0.56
C ASP A 25 4.23 -5.67 1.86
N GLY A 26 4.91 -4.52 1.70
CA GLY A 26 5.30 -3.69 2.83
C GLY A 26 4.04 -3.17 3.55
N PRO A 27 4.17 -2.68 4.78
CA PRO A 27 3.03 -2.18 5.54
C PRO A 27 2.24 -1.14 4.73
N VAL A 28 0.99 -1.47 4.38
CA VAL A 28 0.10 -0.60 3.63
C VAL A 28 -0.31 0.57 4.51
N VAL A 29 0.35 1.72 4.30
CA VAL A 29 -0.01 2.96 4.99
C VAL A 29 -1.26 3.57 4.35
N SER A 30 -2.36 3.62 5.11
CA SER A 30 -3.59 4.28 4.67
C SER A 30 -3.44 5.79 4.82
N CYS A 31 -2.92 6.43 3.77
CA CYS A 31 -2.72 7.87 3.71
C CYS A 31 -3.93 8.61 3.13
N CYS A 32 -4.21 9.80 3.68
CA CYS A 32 -5.02 10.80 3.03
C CYS A 32 -4.28 11.32 1.79
N GLN A 33 -4.93 11.26 0.63
CA GLN A 33 -4.40 11.81 -0.63
C GLN A 33 -4.87 13.24 -0.89
N LYS A 34 -6.06 13.61 -0.40
CA LYS A 34 -6.69 14.91 -0.64
C LYS A 34 -7.50 15.35 0.58
N THR A 35 -7.40 16.63 0.92
CA THR A 35 -8.25 17.30 1.91
C THR A 35 -9.56 17.75 1.28
N SER A 36 -10.61 17.91 2.09
CA SER A 36 -11.90 18.47 1.64
C SER A 36 -12.22 19.72 2.42
N ASN A 37 -12.73 20.77 1.77
CA ASN A 37 -13.21 21.98 2.47
C ASN A 37 -14.61 21.80 3.09
N THR A 38 -15.06 20.56 3.29
CA THR A 38 -16.38 20.27 3.85
C THR A 38 -16.41 20.64 5.33
N MET A 39 -17.22 21.62 5.71
CA MET A 39 -17.48 21.88 7.13
C MET A 39 -18.22 20.71 7.77
N LEU A 40 -17.63 20.16 8.83
CA LEU A 40 -18.24 19.13 9.66
C LEU A 40 -18.87 19.76 10.90
N GLU A 41 -20.12 19.39 11.18
CA GLU A 41 -20.77 19.77 12.43
C GLU A 41 -20.10 19.04 13.60
N ARG A 42 -19.71 19.78 14.65
CA ARG A 42 -18.97 19.24 15.81
C ARG A 42 -19.65 18.04 16.45
N ALA A 43 -20.98 18.06 16.58
CA ALA A 43 -21.76 16.98 17.16
C ALA A 43 -21.65 15.66 16.37
N LYS A 44 -21.23 15.71 15.10
CA LYS A 44 -21.05 14.55 14.23
C LYS A 44 -19.64 13.97 14.28
N ILE A 45 -18.70 14.59 15.01
CA ILE A 45 -17.31 14.14 15.12
C ILE A 45 -17.16 13.27 16.36
N LYS A 46 -16.72 12.01 16.18
CA LYS A 46 -16.42 11.06 17.26
C LYS A 46 -14.98 11.19 17.73
N SER A 47 -14.05 11.28 16.79
CA SER A 47 -12.62 11.44 17.08
C SER A 47 -11.90 12.05 15.88
N TYR A 48 -10.65 12.47 16.07
CA TYR A 48 -9.78 12.95 15.01
C TYR A 48 -8.37 12.41 15.18
N TYR A 49 -7.64 12.33 14.08
CA TYR A 49 -6.21 12.01 14.08
C TYR A 49 -5.46 12.93 13.13
N LYS A 50 -4.22 13.26 13.50
CA LYS A 50 -3.34 14.11 12.71
C LYS A 50 -2.47 13.21 11.84
N GLN A 51 -2.57 13.38 10.53
CA GLN A 51 -1.61 12.84 9.59
C GLN A 51 -0.56 13.90 9.35
N LYS A 52 0.71 13.55 9.58
CA LYS A 52 1.85 14.38 9.18
C LYS A 52 2.37 13.95 7.82
N LYS A 53 2.85 14.91 7.05
CA LYS A 53 3.61 14.67 5.84
C LYS A 53 4.89 13.90 6.19
N GLY A 54 5.23 12.91 5.38
CA GLY A 54 6.30 11.95 5.63
C GLY A 54 6.15 10.78 4.67
N LEU A 55 5.65 9.65 5.17
CA LEU A 55 5.17 8.55 4.32
C LEU A 55 3.90 8.92 3.54
N CYS A 56 3.17 9.95 3.99
CA CYS A 56 1.98 10.46 3.33
C CYS A 56 2.27 11.79 2.59
N PRO A 57 1.58 12.07 1.47
CA PRO A 57 1.90 13.20 0.60
C PRO A 57 1.50 14.57 1.19
N VAL A 58 0.53 14.59 2.10
CA VAL A 58 -0.05 15.82 2.66
C VAL A 58 -0.19 15.72 4.18
N ASP A 59 -0.10 16.87 4.84
CA ASP A 59 -0.61 17.05 6.20
C ASP A 59 -2.15 17.11 6.15
N ALA A 60 -2.81 16.37 7.04
CA ALA A 60 -4.28 16.34 7.08
C ALA A 60 -4.80 16.04 8.49
N VAL A 61 -6.02 16.49 8.77
CA VAL A 61 -6.74 16.09 9.99
C VAL A 61 -7.91 15.21 9.58
N ILE A 62 -7.85 13.95 10.00
CA ILE A 62 -8.85 12.98 9.59
C ILE A 62 -9.89 12.84 10.69
N PHE A 63 -11.13 13.15 10.37
CA PHE A 63 -12.25 13.07 11.28
C PHE A 63 -12.99 11.73 11.12
N VAL A 64 -13.21 11.07 12.25
CA VAL A 64 -14.08 9.90 12.34
C VAL A 64 -15.45 10.39 12.79
N THR A 65 -16.47 10.22 11.97
CA THR A 65 -17.84 10.62 12.34
C THR A 65 -18.51 9.56 13.20
N VAL A 66 -19.53 9.96 13.97
CA VAL A 66 -20.31 9.03 14.82
C VAL A 66 -20.97 7.92 13.99
N LYS A 67 -21.31 8.21 12.73
CA LYS A 67 -21.86 7.24 11.77
C LYS A 67 -20.81 6.28 11.18
N GLY A 68 -19.57 6.31 11.66
CA GLY A 68 -18.46 5.48 11.15
C GLY A 68 -17.90 5.95 9.81
N LYS A 69 -18.43 7.03 9.22
CA LYS A 69 -17.90 7.61 7.98
C LYS A 69 -16.63 8.40 8.30
N LYS A 70 -15.52 8.10 7.63
CA LYS A 70 -14.31 8.91 7.66
C LYS A 70 -14.51 10.08 6.70
N THR A 71 -14.45 11.31 7.17
CA THR A 71 -14.53 12.48 6.30
C THR A 71 -13.29 13.34 6.57
N LEU A 72 -12.59 13.67 5.48
CA LEU A 72 -11.26 14.27 5.49
C LEU A 72 -11.39 15.79 5.40
N LEU A 73 -10.62 16.51 6.19
CA LEU A 73 -10.49 17.97 6.16
C LEU A 73 -9.00 18.34 6.08
#